data_AF-A0AAN6PUD8-F1
#
_entry.id   AF-A0AAN6PUD8-F1
#
_cell.length_a   1.000
_cell.length_b   1.000
_cell.length_c   1.000
_cell.angle_alpha   90.00
_cell.angle_beta   90.00
_cell.angle_gamma   90.00
#
_symmetry.space_group_name_H-M   'P 1'
#
loop_
_entity.id
_entity.type
_entity.pdbx_description
1 polymer ?
#
loop_
_entity_poly.entity_id
_entity_poly.type
_entity_poly.pdbx_seq_one_letter_code
_entity_poly.pdbx_strand_id
1 'polypeptide(L)'
;MKTQILLAIAAAMPAVLADLPKLNQYKTLDECRNDKNILYHAAPVSGRCYNLDDATGAFFWNPGTLSEPRVYTGKNCDGTEWPLPTDGSCIEKGKYNSYRCT
;
A
#
# COMPACT_ATOMS: atom_id res chain seq x y z
N MET A 1 18.11 -17.96 -56.24
CA MET A 1 18.00 -16.76 -55.38
C MET A 1 17.87 -17.22 -53.94
N LYS A 2 18.70 -16.68 -53.03
CA LYS A 2 18.89 -17.15 -51.63
C LYS A 2 17.77 -16.64 -50.72
N THR A 3 17.08 -17.53 -50.02
CA THR A 3 16.13 -17.21 -48.96
C THR A 3 16.90 -16.95 -47.66
N GLN A 4 16.78 -15.74 -47.10
CA GLN A 4 17.27 -15.45 -45.74
C GLN A 4 16.09 -15.46 -44.78
N ILE A 5 16.11 -16.40 -43.83
CA ILE A 5 15.18 -16.46 -42.71
C ILE A 5 15.82 -15.65 -41.57
N LEU A 6 15.23 -14.50 -41.25
CA LEU A 6 15.57 -13.72 -40.07
C LEU A 6 14.92 -14.38 -38.85
N LEU A 7 15.74 -14.99 -37.98
CA LEU A 7 15.31 -15.38 -36.64
C LEU A 7 15.12 -14.12 -35.79
N ALA A 8 13.88 -13.80 -35.43
CA ALA A 8 13.59 -12.82 -34.41
C ALA A 8 13.75 -13.46 -33.03
N ILE A 9 14.77 -13.05 -32.27
CA ILE A 9 14.94 -13.44 -30.87
C ILE A 9 14.06 -12.50 -30.04
N ALA A 10 12.92 -13.00 -29.58
CA ALA A 10 12.08 -12.27 -28.63
C ALA A 10 12.76 -12.29 -27.25
N ALA A 11 13.24 -11.13 -26.79
CA ALA A 11 13.73 -10.96 -25.44
C ALA A 11 12.56 -11.07 -24.46
N ALA A 12 12.48 -12.17 -23.71
CA ALA A 12 11.57 -12.29 -22.58
C ALA A 12 12.09 -11.38 -21.44
N MET A 13 11.45 -10.23 -21.25
CA MET A 13 11.70 -9.43 -20.05
C MET A 13 11.03 -10.10 -18.85
N PRO A 14 11.70 -10.22 -17.70
CA PRO A 14 11.05 -10.68 -16.49
C PRO A 14 9.99 -9.65 -16.10
N ALA A 15 8.72 -10.09 -16.08
CA ALA A 15 7.66 -9.32 -15.47
C ALA A 15 7.97 -9.22 -13.98
N VAL A 16 8.44 -8.07 -13.52
CA VAL A 16 8.42 -7.75 -12.10
C VAL A 16 6.95 -7.75 -11.70
N LEU A 17 6.52 -8.81 -11.00
CA LEU A 17 5.21 -8.82 -10.35
C LEU A 17 5.24 -7.71 -9.30
N ALA A 18 4.55 -6.62 -9.58
CA ALA A 18 4.39 -5.56 -8.61
C ALA A 18 3.61 -6.09 -7.42
N ASP A 19 4.02 -5.69 -6.21
CA ASP A 19 3.31 -6.05 -4.99
C ASP A 19 1.86 -5.59 -5.05
N LEU A 20 0.97 -6.39 -4.46
CA LEU A 20 -0.42 -5.99 -4.28
C LEU A 20 -0.52 -4.92 -3.19
N PRO A 21 -1.43 -3.94 -3.34
CA PRO A 21 -1.68 -2.98 -2.28
C PRO A 21 -2.07 -3.69 -0.98
N LYS A 22 -1.59 -3.18 0.16
CA LYS A 22 -1.87 -3.74 1.48
C LYS A 22 -2.08 -2.63 2.51
N LEU A 23 -3.06 -2.82 3.38
CA LEU A 23 -3.27 -2.01 4.58
C LEU A 23 -3.56 -2.95 5.76
N ASN A 24 -2.68 -2.96 6.75
CA ASN A 24 -2.88 -3.71 8.00
C ASN A 24 -2.89 -2.76 9.18
N GLN A 25 -3.73 -3.03 10.17
CA GLN A 25 -3.82 -2.26 11.39
C GLN A 25 -3.47 -3.14 12.59
N TYR A 26 -2.75 -2.56 13.55
CA TYR A 26 -2.19 -3.24 14.70
C TYR A 26 -2.40 -2.39 15.95
N LYS A 27 -2.44 -3.03 17.13
CA LYS A 27 -2.59 -2.30 18.39
C LYS A 27 -1.33 -1.54 18.75
N THR A 28 -0.15 -2.01 18.33
CA THR A 28 1.14 -1.37 18.61
C THR A 28 2.07 -1.38 17.39
N LEU A 29 3.10 -0.53 17.42
CA LEU A 29 4.15 -0.49 16.39
C LEU A 29 5.00 -1.76 16.36
N ASP A 30 5.24 -2.39 17.51
CA ASP A 30 5.97 -3.66 17.59
C ASP A 30 5.19 -4.78 16.90
N GLU A 31 3.88 -4.88 17.17
CA GLU A 31 3.01 -5.83 16.48
C GLU A 31 2.99 -5.61 14.96
N CYS A 32 3.01 -4.35 14.51
CA CYS A 32 3.12 -4.03 13.09
C CYS A 32 4.43 -4.55 12.49
N ARG A 33 5.58 -4.20 13.11
CA ARG A 33 6.91 -4.57 12.61
C ARG A 33 7.15 -6.08 12.59
N ASN A 34 6.45 -6.82 13.45
CA ASN A 34 6.53 -8.27 13.53
C ASN A 34 5.35 -9.00 12.86
N ASP A 35 4.42 -8.27 12.23
CA ASP A 35 3.18 -8.76 11.61
C ASP A 35 2.36 -9.72 12.51
N LYS A 36 2.07 -9.29 13.75
CA LYS A 36 1.34 -10.08 14.76
C LYS A 36 0.01 -9.43 15.14
N ASN A 37 -0.98 -10.21 15.55
CA ASN A 37 -2.23 -9.73 16.15
C ASN A 37 -2.95 -8.65 15.31
N ILE A 38 -3.03 -8.86 13.99
CA ILE A 38 -3.67 -7.91 13.05
C ILE A 38 -5.11 -7.64 13.49
N LEU A 39 -5.45 -6.37 13.71
CA LEU A 39 -6.81 -5.91 14.01
C LEU A 39 -7.69 -5.84 12.77
N TYR A 40 -7.08 -5.44 11.64
CA TYR A 40 -7.75 -5.28 10.36
C TYR A 40 -6.76 -5.48 9.22
N HIS A 41 -7.20 -6.14 8.15
CA HIS A 41 -6.45 -6.34 6.92
C HIS A 41 -7.31 -5.97 5.71
N ALA A 42 -6.74 -5.25 4.76
CA ALA A 42 -7.33 -5.00 3.46
C ALA A 42 -6.28 -4.98 2.35
N ALA A 43 -6.74 -5.24 1.13
CA ALA A 43 -6.09 -4.83 -0.10
C ALA A 43 -6.74 -3.52 -0.58
N PRO A 44 -6.09 -2.35 -0.41
CA PRO A 44 -6.59 -1.09 -0.90
C PRO A 44 -6.91 -1.10 -2.39
N VAL A 45 -8.02 -0.47 -2.76
CA VAL A 45 -8.36 -0.15 -4.15
C VAL A 45 -8.28 1.34 -4.38
N SER A 46 -7.88 1.73 -5.60
CA SER A 46 -7.74 3.13 -6.01
C SER A 46 -8.95 3.98 -5.61
N GLY A 47 -8.68 5.10 -4.94
CA GLY A 47 -9.65 6.11 -4.55
C GLY A 47 -10.54 5.75 -3.35
N ARG A 48 -10.53 4.50 -2.86
CA ARG A 48 -11.32 4.13 -1.67
C ARG A 48 -10.65 4.62 -0.40
N CYS A 49 -11.45 5.25 0.46
CA CYS A 49 -11.01 5.60 1.80
C CYS A 49 -11.18 4.42 2.78
N TYR A 50 -10.20 4.24 3.66
CA TYR A 50 -10.19 3.23 4.70
C TYR A 50 -10.00 3.89 6.06
N ASN A 51 -10.96 3.70 6.97
CA ASN A 51 -10.84 4.20 8.34
C ASN A 51 -9.84 3.37 9.14
N LEU A 52 -8.98 4.07 9.88
CA LEU A 52 -8.12 3.46 10.89
C LEU A 52 -8.94 3.33 12.18
N ASP A 53 -9.11 2.10 12.68
CA ASP A 53 -9.87 1.80 13.89
C ASP A 53 -9.35 2.58 15.11
N ASP A 54 -10.21 2.83 16.09
CA ASP A 54 -9.83 3.59 17.29
C ASP A 54 -8.85 2.81 18.18
N ALA A 55 -8.88 1.48 18.13
CA ALA A 55 -7.92 0.60 18.81
C ALA A 55 -6.55 0.51 18.09
N THR A 56 -6.44 1.01 16.85
CA THR A 56 -5.19 0.97 16.08
C THR A 56 -4.16 1.90 16.69
N GLY A 57 -3.01 1.37 17.08
CA GLY A 57 -1.85 2.17 17.49
C GLY A 57 -0.82 2.33 16.38
N ALA A 58 -0.78 1.41 15.41
CA ALA A 58 0.09 1.47 14.24
C ALA A 58 -0.55 0.79 13.04
N PHE A 59 -0.12 1.16 11.83
CA PHE A 59 -0.58 0.51 10.62
C PHE A 59 0.58 0.34 9.62
N PHE A 60 0.50 -0.73 8.84
CA PHE A 60 1.34 -0.97 7.69
C PHE A 60 0.57 -0.56 6.44
N TRP A 61 1.22 0.14 5.52
CA TRP A 61 0.71 0.34 4.17
C TRP A 61 1.74 -0.10 3.14
N ASN A 62 1.27 -0.65 2.02
CA ASN A 62 2.02 -0.81 0.79
C ASN A 62 1.07 -0.37 -0.34
N PRO A 63 1.39 0.66 -1.13
CA PRO A 63 0.51 1.08 -2.20
C PRO A 63 0.54 0.12 -3.41
N GLY A 64 1.52 -0.77 -3.51
CA GLY A 64 1.67 -1.67 -4.66
C GLY A 64 1.88 -0.89 -5.95
N THR A 65 1.04 -1.14 -6.95
CA THR A 65 1.00 -0.35 -8.20
C THR A 65 0.23 0.96 -8.09
N LEU A 66 -0.45 1.20 -6.96
CA LEU A 66 -1.16 2.45 -6.74
C LEU A 66 -0.16 3.55 -6.41
N SER A 67 -0.57 4.77 -6.69
CA SER A 67 0.17 5.99 -6.45
C SER A 67 -0.41 6.76 -5.26
N GLU A 68 0.32 7.80 -4.84
CA GLU A 68 -0.17 8.80 -3.91
C GLU A 68 -0.84 8.26 -2.62
N PRO A 69 -0.15 7.42 -1.82
CA PRO A 69 -0.67 7.08 -0.51
C PRO A 69 -0.77 8.34 0.36
N ARG A 70 -1.93 8.51 1.01
CA ARG A 70 -2.31 9.64 1.86
C ARG A 70 -2.92 9.16 3.16
N VAL A 71 -2.71 9.95 4.21
CA VAL A 71 -3.39 9.80 5.50
C VAL A 71 -4.08 11.08 5.88
N TYR A 72 -5.15 10.95 6.67
CA TYR A 72 -6.01 12.06 7.04
C TYR A 72 -6.22 12.08 8.55
N THR A 73 -6.32 13.28 9.11
CA THR A 73 -6.63 13.47 10.54
C THR A 73 -8.07 13.11 10.89
N GLY A 74 -9.00 13.12 9.92
CA GLY A 74 -10.39 12.68 10.09
C GLY A 74 -10.64 11.25 9.61
N LYS A 75 -11.82 10.73 9.95
CA LYS A 75 -12.39 9.53 9.32
C LYS A 75 -12.87 9.90 7.91
N ASN A 76 -13.15 8.89 7.08
CA ASN A 76 -13.66 9.01 5.71
C ASN A 76 -12.82 9.93 4.81
N CYS A 77 -11.52 10.08 5.11
CA CYS A 77 -10.58 10.91 4.39
C CYS A 77 -10.92 12.40 4.46
N ASP A 78 -11.54 12.82 5.57
CA ASP A 78 -11.80 14.20 5.90
C ASP A 78 -10.65 14.85 6.71
N GLY A 79 -10.64 16.18 6.80
CA GLY A 79 -9.69 16.95 7.59
C GLY A 79 -8.35 17.17 6.87
N THR A 80 -7.29 17.40 7.64
CA THR A 80 -5.94 17.61 7.09
C THR A 80 -5.39 16.31 6.50
N GLU A 81 -4.97 16.37 5.24
CA GLU A 81 -4.32 15.31 4.47
C GLU A 81 -2.80 15.47 4.51
N TRP A 82 -2.06 14.37 4.67
CA TRP A 82 -0.60 14.31 4.52
C TRP A 82 -0.15 13.15 3.61
N PRO A 83 0.91 13.35 2.81
CA PRO A 83 1.47 12.29 1.98
C PRO A 83 2.23 11.26 2.80
N LEU A 84 2.16 10.00 2.36
CA LEU A 84 3.06 8.94 2.78
C LEU A 84 4.05 8.61 1.65
N PRO A 85 5.23 8.07 1.98
CA PRO A 85 6.12 7.49 0.98
C PRO A 85 5.51 6.21 0.38
N THR A 86 6.01 5.83 -0.79
CA THR A 86 5.53 4.67 -1.56
C THR A 86 6.29 3.39 -1.30
N ASP A 87 7.33 3.42 -0.47
CA ASP A 87 8.18 2.29 -0.11
C ASP A 87 7.49 1.28 0.82
N GLY A 88 6.41 1.70 1.48
CA GLY A 88 5.59 0.89 2.36
C GLY A 88 6.31 0.53 3.65
N SER A 89 5.72 0.90 4.79
CA SER A 89 6.33 0.63 6.09
C SER A 89 5.29 0.59 7.20
N CYS A 90 5.73 0.22 8.39
CA CYS A 90 4.96 0.35 9.61
C CYS A 90 5.18 1.73 10.22
N ILE A 91 4.10 2.47 10.46
CA ILE A 91 4.14 3.72 11.23
C ILE A 91 3.12 3.73 12.36
N GLU A 92 3.39 4.55 13.37
CA GLU A 92 2.41 4.86 14.40
C GLU A 92 1.21 5.58 13.78
N LYS A 93 0.00 5.23 14.24
CA LYS A 93 -1.23 5.91 13.83
C LYS A 93 -1.18 7.39 14.19
N GLY A 94 -0.67 7.72 15.37
CA GLY A 94 -0.63 9.08 15.89
C GLY A 94 -1.99 9.76 15.79
N LYS A 95 -2.06 10.86 15.04
CA LYS A 95 -3.30 11.64 14.83
C LYS A 95 -4.12 11.23 13.59
N TYR A 96 -3.66 10.25 12.81
CA TYR A 96 -4.34 9.86 11.58
C TYR A 96 -5.52 8.94 11.89
N ASN A 97 -6.60 9.10 11.13
CA ASN A 97 -7.83 8.35 11.31
C ASN A 97 -8.33 7.70 10.02
N SER A 98 -7.71 7.99 8.87
CA SER A 98 -8.00 7.26 7.63
C SER A 98 -6.85 7.31 6.63
N TYR A 99 -6.92 6.41 5.64
CA TYR A 99 -5.93 6.18 4.59
C TYR A 99 -6.62 6.08 3.22
N ARG A 100 -5.97 6.59 2.17
CA ARG A 100 -6.35 6.42 0.75
C ARG A 100 -5.11 6.36 -0.13
N CYS A 101 -5.17 5.62 -1.22
CA CYS A 101 -4.21 5.66 -2.33
C CYS A 101 -4.99 5.61 -3.65
N THR A 102 -4.35 6.00 -4.77
CA THR A 102 -4.98 6.13 -6.08
C THR A 102 -4.17 5.49 -7.18
#